data_AF-A0A257MKB4-F1
#
_entry.id   AF-A0A257MKB4-F1
#
_cell.length_a   1.000
_cell.length_b   1.000
_cell.length_c   1.000
_cell.angle_alpha   90.00
_cell.angle_beta   90.00
_cell.angle_gamma   90.00
#
_symmetry.space_group_name_H-M   'P 1'
#
loop_
_entity.id
_entity.type
_entity.pdbx_description
1 polymer ?
#
loop_
_entity_poly.entity_id
_entity_poly.type
_entity_poly.pdbx_seq_one_letter_code
_entity_poly.pdbx_strand_id
1 'polypeptide(L)'
;MVVRDEGQIMPADEAGLLQRRVIEKSKTTYRIVSKNVSEYHFIVPFNLSEEDLVEVGQIFSINDGGLTYLARVLNIEHSSNYDGHWDTTIKGTDFFDTDQIFNRVIAEPLGCVNKEGKFKKARTLPTKFSPVARAERQQFHFLSQVMGDIEIGFLRNGTRLVEEIPVALHSEAMDHHMGVFATTGMGKSNFMKVFAASCMRLSVRGESKFGLLIVDPHGEYLKGKGQIKGLSHLRKYRDGLACY
;
A
#
# COMPACT_ATOMS: atom_id res chain seq x y z
N MET A 1 -72.23 -35.84 24.25
CA MET A 1 -71.41 -36.38 25.35
C MET A 1 -69.97 -36.31 24.86
N VAL A 2 -69.30 -35.14 25.00
CA VAL A 2 -68.33 -34.82 26.08
C VAL A 2 -67.35 -35.99 26.21
N VAL A 3 -66.07 -35.85 25.83
CA VAL A 3 -65.03 -35.20 26.65
C VAL A 3 -64.02 -34.44 25.78
N ARG A 4 -63.68 -33.21 26.22
CA ARG A 4 -62.50 -32.44 25.81
C ARG A 4 -61.27 -33.02 26.51
N ASP A 5 -60.12 -33.02 25.84
CA ASP A 5 -58.86 -32.89 26.57
C ASP A 5 -57.85 -32.05 25.77
N GLU A 6 -57.03 -31.35 26.53
CA GLU A 6 -56.29 -30.14 26.20
C GLU A 6 -54.88 -30.42 25.65
N GLY A 7 -54.40 -29.46 24.85
CA GLY A 7 -53.04 -28.94 24.99
C GLY A 7 -51.87 -29.79 24.48
N GLN A 8 -51.44 -29.51 23.24
CA GLN A 8 -50.02 -29.27 23.01
C GLN A 8 -49.83 -28.38 21.76
N ILE A 9 -49.65 -27.09 22.02
CA ILE A 9 -49.13 -26.13 21.05
C ILE A 9 -47.65 -26.47 20.89
N MET A 10 -47.27 -26.93 19.70
CA MET A 10 -45.87 -27.14 19.36
C MET A 10 -45.14 -25.79 19.44
N PRO A 11 -44.02 -25.66 20.17
CA PRO A 11 -43.26 -24.42 20.16
C PRO A 11 -42.71 -24.21 18.75
N ALA A 12 -43.03 -23.04 18.19
CA ALA A 12 -42.46 -22.53 16.96
C ALA A 12 -40.94 -22.50 17.08
N ASP A 13 -40.26 -22.90 15.99
CA ASP A 13 -38.81 -22.90 15.82
C ASP A 13 -38.14 -21.65 16.41
N GLU A 14 -37.63 -21.77 17.63
CA GLU A 14 -36.68 -20.85 18.26
C GLU A 14 -35.25 -21.12 17.75
N ALA A 15 -35.10 -21.74 16.57
CA ALA A 15 -33.84 -22.01 15.89
C ALA A 15 -33.47 -20.95 14.84
N GLY A 16 -34.15 -19.79 14.85
CA GLY A 16 -33.96 -18.70 13.89
C GLY A 16 -32.94 -17.62 14.28
N LEU A 17 -32.39 -17.65 15.50
CA LEU A 17 -31.44 -16.65 15.99
C LEU A 17 -30.20 -17.37 16.53
N LEU A 18 -29.03 -17.01 16.01
CA LEU A 18 -27.69 -17.55 16.35
C LEU A 18 -27.13 -18.67 15.47
N GLN A 19 -27.48 -18.73 14.18
CA GLN A 19 -26.46 -19.16 13.21
C GLN A 19 -25.45 -18.02 13.06
N ARG A 20 -24.50 -17.95 14.01
CA ARG A 20 -23.24 -17.22 13.85
C ARG A 20 -22.61 -17.82 12.59
N ARG A 21 -22.75 -17.14 11.45
CA ARG A 21 -22.10 -17.53 10.20
C ARG A 21 -20.61 -17.47 10.45
N VAL A 22 -20.04 -18.59 10.87
CA VAL A 22 -18.59 -18.82 10.88
C VAL A 22 -18.18 -18.65 9.43
N ILE A 23 -17.49 -17.56 9.16
CA ILE A 23 -17.09 -17.16 7.82
C ILE A 23 -16.10 -18.23 7.33
N GLU A 24 -16.54 -19.06 6.38
CA GLU A 24 -15.68 -20.02 5.71
C GLU A 24 -14.49 -19.27 5.07
N LYS A 25 -13.30 -19.86 5.23
CA LYS A 25 -12.01 -19.35 4.76
C LYS A 25 -12.03 -19.14 3.24
N SER A 26 -12.49 -17.97 2.79
CA SER A 26 -12.17 -17.44 1.47
C SER A 26 -10.69 -17.07 1.43
N LYS A 27 -10.07 -17.12 0.23
CA LYS A 27 -8.65 -16.84 -0.06
C LYS A 27 -8.07 -15.52 0.48
N THR A 28 -8.87 -14.67 1.11
CA THR A 28 -8.47 -13.48 1.87
C THR A 28 -9.36 -13.34 3.10
N THR A 29 -8.77 -13.10 4.27
CA THR A 29 -9.49 -13.01 5.55
C THR A 29 -10.13 -11.63 5.79
N TYR A 30 -9.61 -10.58 5.15
CA TYR A 30 -10.00 -9.20 5.45
C TYR A 30 -11.14 -8.70 4.57
N ARG A 31 -12.01 -7.88 5.15
CA ARG A 31 -13.19 -7.33 4.47
C ARG A 31 -13.35 -5.85 4.79
N ILE A 32 -13.77 -5.11 3.78
CA ILE A 32 -13.98 -3.67 3.93
C ILE A 32 -15.22 -3.39 4.79
N VAL A 33 -15.08 -2.51 5.76
CA VAL A 33 -16.14 -2.05 6.68
C VAL A 33 -16.35 -0.53 6.63
N SER A 34 -15.79 0.10 5.59
CA SER A 34 -15.86 1.54 5.34
C SER A 34 -17.29 2.08 5.33
N LYS A 35 -17.44 3.32 5.79
CA LYS A 35 -18.72 4.04 5.80
C LYS A 35 -18.79 5.19 4.80
N ASN A 36 -17.64 5.64 4.28
CA ASN A 36 -17.55 6.78 3.37
C ASN A 36 -16.47 6.53 2.30
N VAL A 37 -16.47 7.37 1.26
CA VAL A 37 -15.57 7.26 0.11
C VAL A 37 -14.21 7.91 0.31
N SER A 38 -14.00 8.69 1.37
CA SER A 38 -12.75 9.40 1.64
C SER A 38 -11.75 8.56 2.45
N GLU A 39 -12.25 7.60 3.21
CA GLU A 39 -11.45 6.79 4.12
C GLU A 39 -11.97 5.36 4.15
N TYR A 40 -11.08 4.41 3.90
CA TYR A 40 -11.38 2.99 3.91
C TYR A 40 -10.96 2.34 5.23
N HIS A 41 -11.82 1.47 5.73
CA HIS A 41 -11.56 0.71 6.94
C HIS A 41 -11.69 -0.78 6.67
N PHE A 42 -10.80 -1.56 7.27
CA PHE A 42 -10.93 -3.00 7.41
C PHE A 42 -10.32 -3.43 8.74
N ILE A 43 -10.68 -4.62 9.21
CA ILE A 43 -10.17 -5.17 10.46
C ILE A 43 -9.24 -6.33 10.17
N VAL A 44 -8.19 -6.44 10.98
CA VAL A 44 -7.25 -7.55 10.94
C VAL A 44 -7.01 -8.06 12.37
N PRO A 45 -6.65 -9.34 12.57
CA PRO A 45 -6.24 -9.84 13.89
C PRO A 45 -5.14 -8.97 14.51
N PHE A 46 -5.17 -8.82 15.83
CA PHE A 46 -4.17 -7.99 16.52
C PHE A 46 -2.80 -8.68 16.65
N ASN A 47 -2.77 -10.01 16.54
CA ASN A 47 -1.61 -10.89 16.77
C ASN A 47 -1.15 -11.61 15.48
N LEU A 48 -1.11 -10.88 14.37
CA LEU A 48 -0.64 -11.41 13.09
C LEU A 48 0.83 -11.85 13.15
N SER A 49 1.17 -12.87 12.36
CA SER A 49 2.56 -13.25 12.09
C SER A 49 3.29 -12.12 11.37
N GLU A 50 4.63 -12.15 11.38
CA GLU A 50 5.44 -11.16 10.64
C GLU A 50 5.11 -11.12 9.14
N GLU A 51 4.78 -12.26 8.54
CA GLU A 51 4.43 -12.36 7.12
C GLU A 51 3.10 -11.67 6.80
N ASP A 52 2.12 -11.76 7.71
CA ASP A 52 0.78 -11.22 7.56
C ASP A 52 0.59 -9.81 8.15
N LEU A 53 1.61 -9.29 8.84
CA LEU A 53 1.60 -7.97 9.48
C LEU A 53 1.28 -6.85 8.50
N VAL A 54 0.32 -6.02 8.86
CA VAL A 54 -0.05 -4.82 8.09
C VAL A 54 0.87 -3.66 8.50
N GLU A 55 1.33 -2.90 7.52
CA GLU A 55 2.27 -1.79 7.74
C GLU A 55 1.72 -0.46 7.23
N VAL A 56 2.10 0.64 7.89
CA VAL A 56 1.80 1.99 7.40
C VAL A 56 2.47 2.22 6.05
N GLY A 57 1.74 2.82 5.12
CA GLY A 57 2.18 3.03 3.73
C GLY A 57 1.98 1.83 2.81
N GLN A 58 1.62 0.66 3.34
CA GLN A 58 1.25 -0.50 2.53
C GLN A 58 -0.03 -0.22 1.73
N ILE A 59 -0.11 -0.76 0.53
CA ILE A 59 -1.23 -0.62 -0.39
C ILE A 59 -1.97 -1.95 -0.46
N PHE A 60 -3.28 -1.87 -0.22
CA PHE A 60 -4.23 -2.97 -0.38
C PHE A 60 -5.11 -2.73 -1.60
N SER A 61 -5.63 -3.83 -2.12
CA SER A 61 -6.58 -3.86 -3.22
C SER A 61 -7.94 -4.41 -2.77
N ILE A 62 -9.01 -3.84 -3.30
CA ILE A 62 -10.38 -4.30 -3.09
C ILE A 62 -10.99 -4.53 -4.46
N ASN A 63 -11.35 -5.77 -4.78
CA ASN A 63 -11.98 -6.11 -6.05
C ASN A 63 -13.51 -6.13 -5.88
N ASP A 64 -14.20 -5.24 -6.58
CA ASP A 64 -15.65 -5.11 -6.49
C ASP A 64 -16.25 -4.53 -7.78
N GLY A 65 -17.34 -5.13 -8.27
CA GLY A 65 -18.07 -4.60 -9.42
C GLY A 65 -17.25 -4.46 -10.72
N GLY A 66 -16.16 -5.22 -10.87
CA GLY A 66 -15.24 -5.08 -12.02
C GLY A 66 -14.26 -3.91 -11.90
N LEU A 67 -14.17 -3.29 -10.74
CA LEU A 67 -13.16 -2.30 -10.37
C LEU A 67 -12.21 -2.91 -9.34
N THR A 68 -10.94 -2.56 -9.45
CA THR A 68 -9.93 -2.83 -8.43
C THR A 68 -9.58 -1.52 -7.75
N TYR A 69 -10.09 -1.30 -6.55
CA TYR A 69 -9.77 -0.13 -5.74
C TYR A 69 -8.42 -0.33 -5.07
N LEU A 70 -7.61 0.73 -5.02
CA LEU A 70 -6.31 0.74 -4.36
C LEU A 70 -6.37 1.71 -3.18
N ALA A 71 -5.93 1.25 -2.01
CA ALA A 71 -5.95 2.06 -0.80
C ALA A 71 -4.62 1.93 -0.05
N ARG A 72 -4.05 3.06 0.38
CA ARG A 72 -2.80 3.13 1.15
C ARG A 72 -3.12 3.23 2.63
N VAL A 73 -2.54 2.34 3.44
CA VAL A 73 -2.65 2.36 4.89
C VAL A 73 -2.06 3.65 5.44
N LEU A 74 -2.88 4.42 6.16
CA LEU A 74 -2.50 5.63 6.87
C LEU A 74 -2.19 5.33 8.34
N ASN A 75 -3.04 4.54 8.98
CA ASN A 75 -2.95 4.26 10.40
C ASN A 75 -3.46 2.85 10.74
N ILE A 76 -3.02 2.33 11.88
CA ILE A 76 -3.45 1.05 12.44
C ILE A 76 -3.70 1.28 13.92
N GLU A 77 -4.91 0.96 14.39
CA GLU A 77 -5.36 1.22 15.75
C GLU A 77 -5.81 -0.07 16.42
N HIS A 78 -5.42 -0.30 17.67
CA HIS A 78 -6.05 -1.34 18.47
C HIS A 78 -7.51 -0.98 18.73
N SER A 79 -8.41 -1.95 18.57
CA SER A 79 -9.84 -1.77 18.72
C SER A 79 -10.48 -3.06 19.23
N SER A 80 -11.69 -2.95 19.74
CA SER A 80 -12.47 -4.11 20.16
C SER A 80 -13.97 -3.85 20.00
N ASN A 81 -14.76 -4.90 20.16
CA ASN A 81 -16.21 -4.78 20.30
C ASN A 81 -16.66 -4.52 21.76
N TYR A 82 -15.72 -4.42 22.71
CA TYR A 82 -16.04 -4.08 24.09
C TYR A 82 -16.25 -2.55 24.23
N ASP A 83 -17.22 -2.16 25.04
CA ASP A 83 -17.46 -0.76 25.38
C ASP A 83 -16.57 -0.30 26.56
N GLY A 84 -16.24 1.00 26.58
CA GLY A 84 -15.55 1.66 27.70
C GLY A 84 -14.03 1.41 27.76
N HIS A 85 -13.46 1.58 28.95
CA HIS A 85 -12.02 1.45 29.24
C HIS A 85 -11.60 0.00 29.52
N TRP A 86 -11.99 -0.90 28.61
CA TRP A 86 -11.74 -2.33 28.75
C TRP A 86 -10.23 -2.67 28.78
N ASP A 87 -9.40 -1.84 28.15
CA ASP A 87 -7.95 -1.99 27.98
C ASP A 87 -7.10 -1.34 29.09
N THR A 88 -7.66 -0.38 29.83
CA THR A 88 -6.92 0.32 30.91
C THR A 88 -7.30 -0.17 32.31
N THR A 89 -8.17 -1.16 32.42
CA THR A 89 -8.52 -1.76 33.71
C THR A 89 -7.48 -2.83 34.05
N ILE A 90 -6.85 -2.77 35.24
CA ILE A 90 -5.96 -3.82 35.75
C ILE A 90 -6.81 -5.05 36.10
N LYS A 91 -7.21 -5.80 35.09
CA LYS A 91 -7.80 -7.14 35.21
C LYS A 91 -6.88 -8.08 34.44
N GLY A 92 -6.58 -9.23 35.02
CA GLY A 92 -5.59 -10.17 34.50
C GLY A 92 -5.80 -10.54 33.03
N THR A 93 -4.75 -11.07 32.41
CA THR A 93 -4.65 -11.39 30.96
C THR A 93 -5.68 -12.39 30.43
N ASP A 94 -6.39 -13.09 31.32
CA ASP A 94 -7.22 -14.26 30.97
C ASP A 94 -8.71 -13.92 30.74
N PHE A 95 -9.10 -12.64 30.72
CA PHE A 95 -10.50 -12.23 30.70
C PHE A 95 -11.03 -11.78 29.33
N PHE A 96 -10.18 -11.63 28.32
CA PHE A 96 -10.59 -11.09 27.02
C PHE A 96 -10.75 -12.19 25.98
N ASP A 97 -11.88 -12.18 25.29
CA ASP A 97 -12.09 -13.02 24.13
C ASP A 97 -11.23 -12.48 22.99
N THR A 98 -10.27 -13.30 22.54
CA THR A 98 -9.33 -12.91 21.48
C THR A 98 -10.02 -12.60 20.14
N ASP A 99 -11.25 -13.06 19.94
CA ASP A 99 -12.08 -12.74 18.76
C ASP A 99 -12.76 -11.35 18.85
N GLN A 100 -12.77 -10.72 20.02
CA GLN A 100 -13.33 -9.38 20.23
C GLN A 100 -12.29 -8.28 20.09
N ILE A 101 -10.99 -8.61 20.11
CA ILE A 101 -9.88 -7.66 19.96
C ILE A 101 -9.33 -7.76 18.54
N PHE A 102 -9.10 -6.61 17.89
CA PHE A 102 -8.57 -6.55 16.53
C PHE A 102 -7.82 -5.24 16.29
N ASN A 103 -7.06 -5.21 15.21
CA ASN A 103 -6.49 -3.97 14.69
C ASN A 103 -7.43 -3.41 13.62
N ARG A 104 -7.87 -2.17 13.80
CA ARG A 104 -8.58 -1.39 12.81
C ARG A 104 -7.58 -0.71 11.90
N VAL A 105 -7.62 -1.04 10.62
CA VAL A 105 -6.77 -0.42 9.60
C VAL A 105 -7.54 0.74 8.97
N ILE A 106 -6.89 1.89 8.90
CA ILE A 106 -7.39 3.11 8.29
C ILE A 106 -6.54 3.38 7.04
N ALA A 107 -7.18 3.46 5.88
CA ALA A 107 -6.50 3.61 4.61
C ALA A 107 -7.15 4.70 3.76
N GLU A 108 -6.35 5.50 3.05
CA GLU A 108 -6.86 6.44 2.06
C GLU A 108 -7.03 5.76 0.69
N PRO A 109 -8.11 6.07 -0.05
CA PRO A 109 -8.29 5.61 -1.41
C PRO A 109 -7.37 6.38 -2.36
N LEU A 110 -6.48 5.65 -3.04
CA LEU A 110 -5.63 6.22 -4.09
C LEU A 110 -6.41 6.37 -5.40
N GLY A 111 -7.27 5.39 -5.71
CA GLY A 111 -8.06 5.33 -6.94
C GLY A 111 -8.58 3.93 -7.22
N CYS A 112 -9.07 3.71 -8.43
CA CYS A 112 -9.47 2.39 -8.91
C CYS A 112 -9.03 2.14 -10.35
N VAL A 113 -8.75 0.88 -10.66
CA VAL A 113 -8.43 0.39 -12.00
C VAL A 113 -9.65 -0.34 -12.55
N ASN A 114 -10.07 -0.01 -13.77
CA ASN A 114 -11.17 -0.71 -14.43
C ASN A 114 -10.69 -1.99 -15.14
N LYS A 115 -11.63 -2.78 -15.69
CA LYS A 115 -11.32 -4.00 -16.47
C LYS A 115 -10.38 -3.77 -17.67
N GLU A 116 -10.32 -2.55 -18.19
CA GLU A 116 -9.44 -2.16 -19.30
C GLU A 116 -8.02 -1.79 -18.82
N GLY A 117 -7.74 -1.84 -17.52
CA GLY A 117 -6.44 -1.46 -16.94
C GLY A 117 -6.25 0.05 -16.76
N LYS A 118 -7.28 0.87 -16.98
CA LYS A 118 -7.20 2.33 -16.84
C LYS A 118 -7.44 2.75 -15.39
N PHE A 119 -6.50 3.51 -14.85
CA PHE A 119 -6.61 4.13 -13.54
C PHE A 119 -7.56 5.33 -13.56
N LYS A 120 -8.41 5.44 -12.54
CA LYS A 120 -9.36 6.54 -12.33
C LYS A 120 -9.41 6.88 -10.83
N LYS A 121 -9.75 8.13 -10.53
CA LYS A 121 -10.06 8.51 -9.14
C LYS A 121 -11.28 7.73 -8.65
N ALA A 122 -11.17 7.13 -7.46
CA ALA A 122 -12.29 6.44 -6.83
C ALA A 122 -13.35 7.50 -6.43
N ARG A 123 -14.55 7.37 -6.99
CA ARG A 123 -15.73 8.22 -6.67
C ARG A 123 -16.85 7.42 -6.00
N THR A 124 -16.67 6.12 -5.91
CA THR A 124 -17.63 5.15 -5.38
C THR A 124 -16.98 4.38 -4.23
N LEU A 125 -17.83 3.83 -3.36
CA LEU A 125 -17.40 2.94 -2.30
C LEU A 125 -17.45 1.50 -2.82
N PRO A 126 -16.46 0.65 -2.50
CA PRO A 126 -16.63 -0.79 -2.68
C PRO A 126 -17.82 -1.27 -1.86
N THR A 127 -18.51 -2.29 -2.37
CA THR A 127 -19.61 -2.96 -1.67
C THR A 127 -19.16 -3.37 -0.26
N LYS A 128 -20.04 -3.16 0.72
CA LYS A 128 -19.75 -3.50 2.11
C LYS A 128 -19.35 -4.97 2.21
N PHE A 129 -18.27 -5.24 2.94
CA PHE A 129 -17.67 -6.56 3.11
C PHE A 129 -16.98 -7.16 1.87
N SER A 130 -16.74 -6.38 0.82
CA SER A 130 -15.85 -6.81 -0.27
C SER A 130 -14.46 -7.20 0.26
N PRO A 131 -13.85 -8.24 -0.30
CA PRO A 131 -12.58 -8.77 0.17
C PRO A 131 -11.45 -7.78 -0.05
N VAL A 132 -10.57 -7.69 0.93
CA VAL A 132 -9.38 -6.84 0.93
C VAL A 132 -8.15 -7.75 0.86
N ALA A 133 -7.27 -7.49 -0.11
CA ALA A 133 -6.04 -8.24 -0.35
C ALA A 133 -4.86 -7.30 -0.41
N ARG A 134 -3.65 -7.76 -0.07
CA ARG A 134 -2.43 -6.98 -0.37
C ARG A 134 -2.37 -6.74 -1.88
N ALA A 135 -2.06 -5.52 -2.29
CA ALA A 135 -1.86 -5.23 -3.71
C ALA A 135 -0.54 -5.85 -4.16
N GLU A 136 -0.59 -6.70 -5.18
CA GLU A 136 0.56 -7.35 -5.78
C GLU A 136 0.83 -6.75 -7.15
N ARG A 137 1.84 -7.28 -7.85
CA ARG A 137 2.30 -6.79 -9.16
C ARG A 137 1.16 -6.50 -10.14
N GLN A 138 0.18 -7.39 -10.23
CA GLN A 138 -0.90 -7.29 -11.21
C GLN A 138 -1.76 -6.04 -11.01
N GLN A 139 -1.98 -5.62 -9.75
CA GLN A 139 -2.80 -4.45 -9.42
C GLN A 139 -2.11 -3.13 -9.80
N PHE A 140 -0.79 -3.14 -9.96
CA PHE A 140 0.00 -1.99 -10.33
C PHE A 140 0.36 -1.94 -11.82
N HIS A 141 -0.13 -2.86 -12.65
CA HIS A 141 0.24 -2.93 -14.06
C HIS A 141 -0.02 -1.61 -14.82
N PHE A 142 -1.05 -0.86 -14.42
CA PHE A 142 -1.35 0.47 -14.98
C PHE A 142 -0.19 1.47 -14.87
N LEU A 143 0.70 1.32 -13.88
CA LEU A 143 1.87 2.19 -13.73
C LEU A 143 2.80 2.07 -14.94
N SER A 144 2.96 0.87 -15.51
CA SER A 144 3.79 0.67 -16.71
C SER A 144 3.32 1.48 -17.92
N GLN A 145 2.06 1.91 -17.95
CA GLN A 145 1.47 2.70 -19.04
C GLN A 145 1.72 4.21 -18.87
N VAL A 146 2.15 4.66 -17.68
CA VAL A 146 2.25 6.09 -17.33
C VAL A 146 3.61 6.51 -16.79
N MET A 147 4.52 5.56 -16.53
CA MET A 147 5.88 5.86 -16.06
C MET A 147 6.69 6.62 -17.13
N GLY A 148 7.59 7.48 -16.67
CA GLY A 148 8.49 8.21 -17.56
C GLY A 148 9.71 7.38 -17.98
N ASP A 149 10.73 8.08 -18.44
CA ASP A 149 11.96 7.52 -19.01
C ASP A 149 13.14 7.55 -18.03
N ILE A 150 13.14 8.48 -17.07
CA ILE A 150 14.21 8.61 -16.06
C ILE A 150 13.91 7.70 -14.87
N GLU A 151 14.38 6.46 -14.92
CA GLU A 151 14.26 5.50 -13.82
C GLU A 151 14.99 5.99 -12.56
N ILE A 152 14.29 5.98 -11.42
CA ILE A 152 14.80 6.44 -10.12
C ILE A 152 14.74 5.37 -9.02
N GLY A 153 14.13 4.22 -9.30
CA GLY A 153 14.02 3.12 -8.35
C GLY A 153 12.85 2.21 -8.64
N PHE A 154 12.36 1.51 -7.61
CA PHE A 154 11.24 0.57 -7.69
C PHE A 154 10.18 0.89 -6.65
N LEU A 155 8.93 0.50 -6.93
CA LEU A 155 7.84 0.65 -5.99
C LEU A 155 8.09 -0.22 -4.74
N ARG A 156 7.83 0.34 -3.56
CA ARG A 156 7.73 -0.40 -2.30
C ARG A 156 6.28 -0.49 -1.86
N ASN A 157 5.87 -1.67 -1.41
CA ASN A 157 4.57 -1.89 -0.80
C ASN A 157 4.78 -2.36 0.65
N GLY A 158 4.79 -1.41 1.59
CA GLY A 158 5.31 -1.64 2.94
C GLY A 158 6.83 -1.83 2.93
N THR A 159 7.33 -2.78 3.70
CA THR A 159 8.73 -3.22 3.75
C THR A 159 9.11 -4.05 2.54
N ARG A 160 8.14 -4.61 1.81
CA ARG A 160 8.37 -5.42 0.63
C ARG A 160 8.68 -4.56 -0.59
N LEU A 161 9.83 -4.82 -1.20
CA LEU A 161 10.18 -4.27 -2.50
C LEU A 161 9.38 -5.00 -3.58
N VAL A 162 8.65 -4.25 -4.41
CA VAL A 162 8.00 -4.79 -5.60
C VAL A 162 8.94 -4.53 -6.77
N GLU A 163 10.02 -5.30 -6.82
CA GLU A 163 11.15 -5.15 -7.77
C GLU A 163 10.73 -5.12 -9.24
N GLU A 164 9.53 -5.60 -9.54
CA GLU A 164 9.02 -5.72 -10.90
C GLU A 164 8.37 -4.44 -11.43
N ILE A 165 8.29 -3.37 -10.62
CA ILE A 165 7.65 -2.10 -11.00
C ILE A 165 8.68 -0.97 -10.87
N PRO A 166 9.39 -0.63 -11.96
CA PRO A 166 10.26 0.53 -11.96
C PRO A 166 9.43 1.80 -11.81
N VAL A 167 9.98 2.75 -11.06
CA VAL A 167 9.46 4.11 -10.93
C VAL A 167 10.36 5.02 -11.75
N ALA A 168 9.77 5.77 -12.66
CA ALA A 168 10.49 6.66 -13.56
C ALA A 168 9.79 8.01 -13.71
N LEU A 169 10.60 9.07 -13.75
CA LEU A 169 10.16 10.45 -13.97
C LEU A 169 10.16 10.76 -15.47
N HIS A 170 9.24 11.63 -15.89
CA HIS A 170 9.17 12.11 -17.27
C HIS A 170 10.22 13.19 -17.50
N SER A 171 11.10 13.00 -18.49
CA SER A 171 12.02 14.05 -18.94
C SER A 171 11.31 15.33 -19.36
N GLU A 172 10.09 15.21 -19.89
CA GLU A 172 9.23 16.34 -20.28
C GLU A 172 8.72 17.17 -19.10
N ALA A 173 8.83 16.68 -17.86
CA ALA A 173 8.47 17.43 -16.67
C ALA A 173 9.66 18.22 -16.08
N MET A 174 10.88 18.07 -16.63
CA MET A 174 12.10 18.68 -16.06
C MET A 174 12.18 20.20 -16.27
N ASP A 175 11.40 20.75 -17.20
CA ASP A 175 11.25 22.19 -17.45
C ASP A 175 10.39 22.93 -16.39
N HIS A 176 9.65 22.21 -15.55
CA HIS A 176 8.81 22.78 -14.48
C HIS A 176 9.56 23.03 -13.15
N HIS A 177 10.88 22.81 -13.14
CA HIS A 177 11.74 22.74 -11.96
C HIS A 177 11.37 21.62 -10.97
N MET A 178 12.39 21.10 -10.28
CA MET A 178 12.23 20.02 -9.31
C MET A 178 12.99 20.35 -8.03
N GLY A 179 12.29 20.29 -6.90
CA GLY A 179 12.90 20.38 -5.56
C GLY A 179 13.09 19.00 -4.95
N VAL A 180 14.32 18.69 -4.50
CA VAL A 180 14.62 17.46 -3.75
C VAL A 180 14.92 17.80 -2.30
N PHE A 181 13.97 17.50 -1.42
CA PHE A 181 14.05 17.81 0.01
C PHE A 181 14.17 16.51 0.81
N ALA A 182 15.19 16.44 1.68
CA ALA A 182 15.33 15.37 2.67
C ALA A 182 16.22 15.86 3.82
N THR A 183 15.99 15.35 5.03
CA THR A 183 16.93 15.58 6.14
C THR A 183 18.22 14.77 5.91
N THR A 184 19.29 15.15 6.62
CA THR A 184 20.58 14.45 6.52
C THR A 184 20.42 12.96 6.82
N GLY A 185 20.96 12.11 5.94
CA GLY A 185 20.85 10.65 6.06
C GLY A 185 19.61 10.05 5.39
N MET A 186 18.62 10.84 4.95
CA MET A 186 17.39 10.34 4.33
C MET A 186 17.49 10.11 2.82
N GLY A 187 18.71 10.08 2.27
CA GLY A 187 18.94 9.61 0.90
C GLY A 187 18.89 10.66 -0.21
N LYS A 188 18.88 11.98 0.07
CA LYS A 188 18.97 13.02 -0.97
C LYS A 188 20.12 12.78 -1.95
N SER A 189 21.34 12.56 -1.42
CA SER A 189 22.51 12.33 -2.28
C SER A 189 22.47 10.98 -3.00
N ASN A 190 21.74 9.99 -2.46
CA ASN A 190 21.50 8.73 -3.17
C ASN A 190 20.54 8.94 -4.35
N PHE A 191 19.41 9.61 -4.12
CA PHE A 191 18.45 9.97 -5.16
C PHE A 191 19.13 10.71 -6.32
N MET A 192 19.92 11.75 -6.03
CA MET A 192 20.62 12.52 -7.06
C MET A 192 21.59 11.66 -7.88
N LYS A 193 22.29 10.70 -7.27
CA LYS A 193 23.18 9.79 -8.00
C LYS A 193 22.41 8.81 -8.87
N VAL A 194 21.30 8.25 -8.40
CA VAL A 194 20.46 7.36 -9.21
C VAL A 194 19.86 8.12 -10.39
N PHE A 195 19.32 9.31 -10.14
CA PHE A 195 18.79 10.21 -11.17
C PHE A 195 19.85 10.55 -12.23
N ALA A 196 21.04 10.99 -11.79
CA ALA A 196 22.14 11.32 -12.70
C ALA A 196 22.65 10.09 -13.47
N ALA A 197 22.75 8.92 -12.82
CA ALA A 197 23.11 7.67 -13.49
C ALA A 197 22.08 7.26 -14.56
N SER A 198 20.79 7.51 -14.32
CA SER A 198 19.73 7.29 -15.30
C SER A 198 19.87 8.24 -16.49
N CYS A 199 20.20 9.51 -16.25
CA CYS A 199 20.50 10.48 -17.32
C CYS A 199 21.76 10.08 -18.12
N MET A 200 22.82 9.62 -17.45
CA MET A 200 24.03 9.09 -18.11
C MET A 200 23.68 7.91 -19.01
N ARG A 201 22.82 6.99 -18.55
CA ARG A 201 22.34 5.85 -19.35
C ARG A 201 21.60 6.30 -20.60
N LEU A 202 20.68 7.25 -20.47
CA LEU A 202 19.92 7.79 -21.61
C LEU A 202 20.84 8.51 -22.61
N SER A 203 21.83 9.27 -22.11
CA SER A 203 22.85 9.94 -22.93
C SER A 203 23.65 8.95 -23.78
N VAL A 204 24.19 7.89 -23.17
CA VAL A 204 24.96 6.86 -23.89
C VAL A 204 24.14 6.13 -24.96
N ARG A 205 22.81 6.03 -24.76
CA ARG A 205 21.89 5.41 -25.73
C ARG A 205 21.42 6.37 -26.84
N GLY A 206 21.74 7.65 -26.76
CA GLY A 206 21.18 8.66 -27.66
C GLY A 206 19.69 8.94 -27.43
N GLU A 207 19.17 8.59 -26.24
CA GLU A 207 17.77 8.74 -25.84
C GLU A 207 17.53 9.97 -24.94
N SER A 208 18.59 10.70 -24.58
CA SER A 208 18.46 11.86 -23.68
C SER A 208 17.70 13.02 -24.34
N LYS A 209 16.70 13.55 -23.62
CA LYS A 209 15.92 14.72 -24.05
C LYS A 209 16.48 16.06 -23.54
N PHE A 210 17.42 16.03 -22.59
CA PHE A 210 18.04 17.22 -22.00
C PHE A 210 19.48 16.93 -21.53
N GLY A 211 20.22 18.00 -21.19
CA GLY A 211 21.54 17.91 -20.57
C GLY A 211 21.47 18.17 -19.06
N LEU A 212 22.18 17.36 -18.26
CA LEU A 212 22.25 17.51 -16.80
C LEU A 212 23.60 18.08 -16.39
N LEU A 213 23.61 19.33 -15.88
CA LEU A 213 24.78 19.93 -15.24
C LEU A 213 24.65 19.82 -13.72
N ILE A 214 25.67 19.26 -13.07
CA ILE A 214 25.72 19.12 -11.61
C ILE A 214 26.87 19.94 -11.06
N VAL A 215 26.54 20.89 -10.18
CA VAL A 215 27.52 21.60 -9.36
C VAL A 215 27.67 20.82 -8.04
N ASP A 216 28.83 20.20 -7.82
CA ASP A 216 29.10 19.30 -6.70
C ASP A 216 30.17 19.87 -5.76
N PRO A 217 29.84 20.87 -4.90
CA PRO A 217 30.83 21.56 -4.08
C PRO A 217 31.52 20.65 -3.05
N HIS A 218 30.91 19.52 -2.71
CA HIS A 218 31.43 18.57 -1.72
C HIS A 218 31.98 17.29 -2.35
N GLY A 219 31.88 17.12 -3.67
CA GLY A 219 32.31 15.91 -4.38
C GLY A 219 31.48 14.66 -4.07
N GLU A 220 30.32 14.80 -3.42
CA GLU A 220 29.51 13.68 -2.92
C GLU A 220 28.84 12.89 -4.05
N TYR A 221 28.60 13.51 -5.20
CA TYR A 221 27.97 12.87 -6.36
C TYR A 221 29.03 12.26 -7.26
N LEU A 222 30.07 13.01 -7.61
CA LEU A 222 31.09 12.56 -8.55
C LEU A 222 31.97 11.47 -7.95
N LYS A 223 32.61 11.76 -6.80
CA LYS A 223 33.56 10.84 -6.14
C LYS A 223 32.86 9.90 -5.16
N GLY A 224 31.74 10.33 -4.57
CA GLY A 224 31.13 9.60 -3.47
C GLY A 224 31.79 9.94 -2.14
N LYS A 225 31.49 9.18 -1.08
CA LYS A 225 31.93 9.46 0.29
C LYS A 225 32.24 8.17 1.06
N GLY A 226 33.48 8.02 1.51
CA GLY A 226 33.92 6.81 2.22
C GLY A 226 33.75 5.55 1.36
N GLN A 227 32.99 4.57 1.87
CA GLN A 227 32.67 3.33 1.14
C GLN A 227 31.58 3.52 0.07
N ILE A 228 30.90 4.66 0.03
CA ILE A 228 29.81 4.92 -0.90
C ILE A 228 30.37 5.41 -2.23
N LYS A 229 30.14 4.64 -3.29
CA LYS A 229 30.56 4.98 -4.66
C LYS A 229 29.82 6.21 -5.22
N GLY A 230 30.55 7.01 -6.00
CA GLY A 230 30.03 8.12 -6.81
C GLY A 230 29.83 7.76 -8.28
N LEU A 231 29.37 8.71 -9.08
CA LEU A 231 29.07 8.56 -10.51
C LEU A 231 30.27 8.13 -11.34
N SER A 232 31.49 8.57 -11.00
CA SER A 232 32.72 8.19 -11.71
C SER A 232 33.05 6.69 -11.61
N HIS A 233 32.45 5.99 -10.63
CA HIS A 233 32.64 4.56 -10.43
C HIS A 233 31.69 3.71 -11.30
N LEU A 234 30.68 4.32 -11.92
CA LEU A 234 29.72 3.64 -12.78
C LEU A 234 30.31 3.43 -14.19
N ARG A 235 31.06 2.34 -14.38
CA ARG A 235 31.76 2.06 -15.64
C ARG A 235 30.85 1.88 -16.86
N LYS A 236 29.64 1.35 -16.66
CA LYS A 236 28.73 0.95 -17.75
C LYS A 236 28.22 2.13 -18.60
N TYR A 237 28.10 3.33 -18.02
CA TYR A 237 27.60 4.52 -18.70
C TYR A 237 28.57 5.70 -18.58
N ARG A 238 29.87 5.40 -18.48
CA ARG A 238 30.91 6.41 -18.21
C ARG A 238 30.95 7.51 -19.27
N ASP A 239 30.70 7.16 -20.54
CA ASP A 239 30.73 8.10 -21.66
C ASP A 239 29.59 9.15 -21.60
N GLY A 240 28.57 8.90 -20.78
CA GLY A 240 27.51 9.87 -20.48
C GLY A 240 27.90 10.92 -19.43
N LEU A 241 29.13 10.88 -18.89
CA LEU A 241 29.64 11.80 -17.87
C LEU A 241 30.84 12.57 -18.41
N ALA A 242 30.74 13.90 -18.37
CA ALA A 242 31.86 14.81 -18.58
C ALA A 242 32.16 15.56 -17.28
N CYS A 243 33.45 15.73 -16.97
CA CYS A 243 33.94 16.48 -15.82
C CYS A 243 34.83 17.61 -16.32
N TYR A 244 34.59 18.82 -15.83
CA TYR A 244 35.33 20.04 -16.17
C TYR A 244 35.98 20.63 -14.92
#